data_AF-A0A0G0BYX1-F1
#
_entry.id   AF-A0A0G0BYX1-F1
#
_cell.length_a   1.000
_cell.length_b   1.000
_cell.length_c   1.000
_cell.angle_alpha   90.00
_cell.angle_beta   90.00
_cell.angle_gamma   90.00
#
_symmetry.space_group_name_H-M   'P 1'
#
loop_
_entity.id
_entity.type
_entity.pdbx_description
1 polymer ?
#
loop_
_entity_poly.entity_id
_entity_poly.type
_entity_poly.pdbx_seq_one_letter_code
_entity_poly.pdbx_strand_id
1 'polypeptide(L)'
;MKYKINLLPQKETSLIEKLMYFALNYLRYIIVITQLVVIGVFFYRFQIDQRIIDLKEAVDQKKEIVEIVLPLLQEASRIDKKTKEIEVIIKQQNNFQSMIKYFLSTFPETATLNAMEVIGDSIRIAGTASNPAHLQAFYLVLEKDNKFSKVEFKNIKKIDNGYSFSLNLNTFKN
;
A
#
# COMPACT_ATOMS: atom_id res chain seq x y z
N MET A 1 49.38 63.45 -74.62
CA MET A 1 48.83 62.33 -73.82
C MET A 1 48.44 61.21 -74.78
N LYS A 2 49.13 60.06 -74.76
CA LYS A 2 48.84 58.93 -75.66
C LYS A 2 47.96 57.92 -74.92
N TYR A 3 46.70 57.81 -75.34
CA TYR A 3 45.81 56.73 -74.89
C TYR A 3 46.19 55.44 -75.63
N LYS A 4 46.66 54.43 -74.89
CA LYS A 4 46.85 53.08 -75.43
C LYS A 4 45.48 52.40 -75.52
N ILE A 5 44.84 52.46 -76.69
CA ILE A 5 43.61 51.73 -76.97
C ILE A 5 44.02 50.33 -77.43
N ASN A 6 43.64 49.31 -76.66
CA ASN A 6 43.86 47.90 -77.00
C ASN A 6 42.78 47.48 -78.02
N LEU A 7 43.18 47.20 -79.25
CA LEU A 7 42.33 46.92 -80.42
C LEU A 7 42.12 45.41 -80.67
N LEU A 8 42.38 44.54 -79.69
CA LEU A 8 42.12 43.11 -79.82
C LEU A 8 40.61 42.84 -79.71
N PRO A 9 39.99 42.13 -80.68
CA PRO A 9 38.59 41.75 -80.56
C PRO A 9 38.40 40.86 -79.33
N GLN A 10 37.39 41.16 -78.51
CA GLN A 10 37.01 40.29 -77.40
C GLN A 10 36.68 38.91 -77.98
N LYS A 11 37.44 37.89 -77.57
CA LYS A 11 37.15 36.49 -77.88
C LYS A 11 35.68 36.21 -77.53
N GLU A 12 34.91 35.73 -78.50
CA GLU A 12 33.60 35.15 -78.23
C GLU A 12 33.80 33.98 -77.27
N THR A 13 33.32 34.13 -76.05
CA THR A 13 33.39 33.09 -75.03
C THR A 13 32.65 31.86 -75.55
N SER A 14 33.35 30.75 -75.72
CA SER A 14 32.73 29.48 -76.11
C SER A 14 31.69 29.08 -75.07
N LEU A 15 30.56 28.50 -75.50
CA LEU A 15 29.55 27.95 -74.59
C LEU A 15 30.17 27.01 -73.55
N ILE A 16 31.24 26.30 -73.94
CA ILE A 16 32.01 25.41 -73.07
C ILE A 16 32.77 26.21 -72.01
N GLU A 17 33.39 27.35 -72.35
CA GLU A 17 34.10 28.19 -71.37
C GLU A 17 33.14 28.80 -70.35
N LYS A 18 31.95 29.24 -70.77
CA LYS A 18 30.91 29.72 -69.85
C LYS A 18 30.37 28.62 -68.95
N LEU A 19 30.14 27.42 -69.49
CA LEU A 19 29.67 26.27 -68.71
C LEU A 19 30.73 25.81 -67.71
N MET A 20 32.00 25.83 -68.09
CA MET A 20 33.12 25.48 -67.22
C MET A 20 33.32 26.52 -66.12
N TYR A 21 33.18 27.82 -66.43
CA TYR A 21 33.19 28.88 -65.43
C TYR A 21 32.00 28.78 -64.46
N PHE A 22 30.81 28.43 -64.97
CA PHE A 22 29.62 28.19 -64.14
C PHE A 22 29.81 26.97 -63.23
N ALA A 23 30.26 25.84 -63.77
CA ALA A 23 30.52 24.64 -63.00
C ALA A 23 31.57 24.90 -61.91
N LEU A 24 32.70 25.54 -62.23
CA LEU A 24 33.76 25.75 -61.24
C LEU A 24 33.34 26.69 -60.10
N ASN A 25 32.56 27.74 -60.37
CA ASN A 25 32.12 28.68 -59.33
C ASN A 25 30.85 28.22 -58.61
N TYR A 26 29.78 27.85 -59.31
CA TYR A 26 28.50 27.50 -58.69
C TYR A 26 28.51 26.13 -58.01
N LEU A 27 29.22 25.13 -58.57
CA LEU A 27 29.32 23.80 -57.94
C LEU A 27 30.01 23.90 -56.58
N ARG A 28 31.03 24.75 -56.43
CA ARG A 28 31.70 25.00 -55.15
C ARG A 28 30.71 25.51 -54.10
N TYR A 29 29.87 26.49 -54.44
CA TYR A 29 28.87 27.01 -53.49
C TYR A 29 27.83 25.94 -53.11
N ILE A 30 27.36 25.13 -54.07
CA ILE A 30 26.42 24.03 -53.79
C ILE A 30 27.06 23.01 -52.84
N ILE A 31 28.32 22.63 -53.07
CA ILE A 31 29.04 21.68 -52.19
C ILE A 31 29.18 22.25 -50.77
N VAL A 32 29.53 23.52 -50.62
CA VAL A 32 29.66 24.14 -49.29
C VAL A 32 28.32 24.18 -48.56
N ILE A 33 27.23 24.51 -49.25
CA ILE A 33 25.88 24.54 -48.67
C ILE A 33 25.45 23.13 -48.25
N THR A 34 25.64 22.12 -49.09
CA THR A 34 25.27 20.74 -48.73
C THR A 34 26.11 20.23 -47.57
N GLN A 35 27.41 20.57 -47.51
CA GLN A 35 28.26 20.25 -46.37
C GLN A 35 27.78 20.89 -45.07
N LEU A 36 27.35 22.16 -45.10
CA LEU A 36 26.76 22.82 -43.93
C LEU A 36 25.48 22.12 -43.46
N VAL A 37 24.61 21.73 -44.39
CA VAL A 37 23.38 20.99 -44.07
C VAL A 37 23.71 19.63 -43.44
N VAL A 38 24.66 18.89 -44.02
CA VAL A 38 25.08 17.59 -43.48
C VAL A 38 25.63 17.74 -42.07
N ILE A 39 26.48 18.74 -41.82
CA ILE A 39 27.01 19.02 -40.47
C ILE A 39 25.87 19.35 -39.50
N GLY A 40 24.88 20.15 -39.90
CA GLY A 40 23.71 20.46 -39.09
C GLY A 40 22.91 19.21 -38.69
N VAL A 41 22.69 18.29 -39.63
CA VAL A 41 22.01 17.01 -39.37
C VAL A 41 22.85 16.14 -38.43
N PHE A 42 24.17 16.11 -38.59
CA PHE A 42 25.06 15.37 -37.68
C PHE A 42 24.99 15.88 -36.25
N PHE A 43 25.02 17.20 -36.02
CA PHE A 43 24.87 17.77 -34.69
C PHE A 43 23.51 17.43 -34.06
N TYR A 44 22.43 17.55 -34.85
CA TYR A 44 21.10 17.20 -34.38
C TYR A 44 21.00 15.72 -33.98
N ARG A 45 21.54 14.81 -34.81
CA ARG A 45 21.60 13.38 -34.50
C ARG A 45 22.37 13.12 -33.21
N PHE A 46 23.55 13.72 -33.07
CA PHE A 46 24.38 13.56 -31.88
C PHE A 46 23.68 14.02 -30.60
N GLN A 47 22.97 15.15 -30.66
CA GLN A 47 22.20 15.65 -29.52
C GLN A 47 21.07 14.68 -29.12
N ILE A 48 20.36 14.12 -30.08
CA ILE A 48 19.31 13.13 -29.82
C ILE A 48 19.90 11.85 -29.22
N ASP A 49 21.00 11.35 -29.79
CA ASP A 49 21.67 10.16 -29.30
C ASP A 49 22.13 10.32 -27.84
N GLN A 50 22.74 11.46 -27.49
CA GLN A 50 23.10 11.78 -26.10
C GLN A 50 21.88 11.81 -25.18
N ARG A 51 20.80 12.49 -25.59
CA ARG A 51 19.59 12.58 -24.78
C ARG A 51 18.96 11.21 -24.51
N ILE A 52 19.04 10.29 -25.47
CA ILE A 52 18.55 8.92 -25.30
C ILE A 52 19.41 8.17 -24.28
N ILE A 53 20.74 8.32 -24.35
CA ILE A 53 21.68 7.68 -23.41
C ILE A 53 21.45 8.20 -21.99
N ASP A 54 21.42 9.52 -21.81
CA ASP A 54 21.22 10.16 -20.51
C ASP A 54 19.88 9.72 -19.89
N LEU A 55 18.81 9.69 -20.69
CA LEU A 55 17.49 9.28 -20.21
C LEU A 55 17.47 7.80 -19.82
N LYS A 56 18.12 6.94 -20.60
CA LYS A 56 18.23 5.51 -20.30
C LYS A 56 19.00 5.29 -19.00
N GLU A 57 20.15 5.93 -18.84
CA GLU A 57 20.97 5.83 -17.64
C GLU A 57 20.22 6.32 -16.40
N ALA A 58 19.52 7.45 -16.51
CA ALA A 58 18.70 7.97 -15.41
C ALA A 58 17.55 7.03 -15.01
N VAL A 59 16.97 6.29 -15.96
CA VAL A 59 15.93 5.29 -15.69
C VAL A 59 16.54 4.04 -15.04
N ASP A 60 17.66 3.55 -15.57
CA ASP A 60 18.35 2.36 -15.05
C ASP A 60 18.82 2.59 -13.60
N GLN A 61 19.39 3.75 -13.28
CA GLN A 61 19.77 4.13 -11.91
C GLN A 61 18.57 4.13 -10.96
N LYS A 62 17.44 4.71 -11.38
CA LYS A 62 16.22 4.73 -10.55
C LYS A 62 15.66 3.33 -10.33
N LYS A 63 15.72 2.48 -11.35
CA LYS A 63 15.26 1.09 -11.27
C LYS A 63 16.09 0.30 -10.27
N GLU A 64 17.42 0.45 -10.29
CA GLU A 64 18.32 -0.22 -9.34
C GLU A 64 18.03 0.20 -7.89
N ILE A 65 17.81 1.50 -7.64
CA ILE A 65 17.40 1.99 -6.32
C ILE A 65 16.09 1.32 -5.88
N VAL A 66 15.10 1.22 -6.78
CA VAL A 66 13.81 0.57 -6.47
C VAL A 66 14.01 -0.92 -6.18
N GLU A 67 14.83 -1.63 -6.95
CA GLU A 67 15.10 -3.06 -6.73
C GLU A 67 15.76 -3.33 -5.37
N ILE A 68 16.64 -2.44 -4.90
CA ILE A 68 17.26 -2.54 -3.58
C ILE A 68 16.25 -2.27 -2.46
N VAL A 69 15.35 -1.31 -2.65
CA VAL A 69 14.37 -0.89 -1.63
C VAL A 69 13.15 -1.80 -1.56
N LEU A 70 12.76 -2.42 -2.67
CA LEU A 70 11.60 -3.31 -2.77
C LEU A 70 11.56 -4.44 -1.73
N PRO A 71 12.64 -5.23 -1.51
CA PRO A 71 12.63 -6.29 -0.50
C PRO A 71 12.46 -5.74 0.93
N LEU A 72 13.02 -4.56 1.22
CA LEU A 72 12.83 -3.91 2.53
C LEU A 72 11.37 -3.50 2.75
N LEU A 73 10.72 -2.95 1.72
CA LEU A 73 9.30 -2.60 1.78
C LEU A 73 8.39 -3.82 1.92
N GLN A 74 8.71 -4.91 1.21
CA GLN A 74 7.99 -6.17 1.35
C GLN A 74 8.12 -6.75 2.75
N GLU A 75 9.32 -6.69 3.33
CA GLU A 75 9.55 -7.15 4.70
C GLU A 75 8.79 -6.29 5.72
N ALA A 76 8.86 -4.96 5.59
CA ALA A 76 8.11 -4.04 6.43
C ALA A 76 6.59 -4.30 6.34
N SER A 77 6.07 -4.53 5.14
CA SER A 77 4.66 -4.89 4.93
C SER A 77 4.30 -6.24 5.57
N ARG A 78 5.20 -7.22 5.48
CA ARG A 78 5.02 -8.54 6.09
C ARG A 78 5.00 -8.45 7.62
N ILE A 79 5.89 -7.67 8.20
CA ILE A 79 5.96 -7.42 9.64
C ILE A 79 4.68 -6.70 10.11
N ASP A 80 4.26 -5.64 9.42
CA ASP A 80 3.04 -4.89 9.76
C ASP A 80 1.80 -5.80 9.76
N LYS A 81 1.66 -6.66 8.74
CA LYS A 81 0.57 -7.66 8.68
C LYS A 81 0.60 -8.60 9.88
N LYS A 82 1.77 -9.18 10.17
CA LYS A 82 1.93 -10.08 11.33
C LYS A 82 1.59 -9.37 12.64
N THR A 83 2.07 -8.15 12.83
CA THR A 83 1.80 -7.36 14.04
C THR A 83 0.32 -7.07 14.20
N LYS A 84 -0.40 -6.72 13.12
CA LYS A 84 -1.84 -6.51 13.15
C LYS A 84 -2.62 -7.78 13.52
N GLU A 85 -2.25 -8.92 12.96
CA GLU A 85 -2.87 -10.21 13.32
C GLU A 85 -2.61 -10.55 14.80
N ILE A 86 -1.38 -10.37 15.27
CA ILE A 86 -1.02 -10.56 16.68
C ILE A 86 -1.82 -9.63 17.59
N GLU A 87 -1.98 -8.35 17.23
CA GLU A 87 -2.74 -7.39 18.01
C GLU A 87 -4.21 -7.81 18.15
N VAL A 88 -4.83 -8.30 17.08
CA VAL A 88 -6.20 -8.82 17.11
C VAL A 88 -6.29 -10.02 18.06
N ILE A 89 -5.36 -10.96 17.97
CA ILE A 89 -5.33 -12.14 18.85
C ILE A 89 -5.12 -11.73 20.31
N ILE A 90 -4.19 -10.83 20.60
CA ILE A 90 -3.93 -10.34 21.96
C ILE A 90 -5.16 -9.61 22.52
N LYS A 91 -5.84 -8.78 21.72
CA LYS A 91 -7.09 -8.12 22.15
C LYS A 91 -8.18 -9.14 22.50
N GLN A 92 -8.37 -10.16 21.67
CA GLN A 92 -9.32 -11.25 21.94
C GLN A 92 -8.97 -12.01 23.23
N GLN A 93 -7.69 -12.35 23.43
CA GLN A 93 -7.23 -13.02 24.64
C GLN A 93 -7.43 -12.16 25.90
N ASN A 94 -7.08 -10.87 25.84
CA ASN A 94 -7.28 -9.94 26.95
C ASN A 94 -8.76 -9.76 27.27
N ASN A 95 -9.63 -9.69 26.25
CA ASN A 95 -11.08 -9.61 26.44
C ASN A 95 -11.61 -10.88 27.12
N PHE A 96 -11.22 -12.06 26.62
CA PHE A 96 -11.59 -13.34 27.20
C PHE A 96 -11.12 -13.47 28.66
N GLN A 97 -9.86 -13.12 28.95
CA GLN A 97 -9.33 -13.16 30.31
C GLN A 97 -10.09 -12.20 31.24
N SER A 98 -10.39 -10.99 30.77
CA SER A 98 -11.16 -9.99 31.55
C SER A 98 -12.58 -10.47 31.82
N MET A 99 -13.22 -11.07 30.82
CA MET A 99 -14.56 -11.64 30.91
C MET A 99 -14.63 -12.77 31.93
N ILE A 100 -13.72 -13.75 31.83
CA ILE A 100 -13.67 -14.88 32.77
C ILE A 100 -13.33 -14.40 34.19
N LYS A 101 -12.36 -13.50 34.34
CA LYS A 101 -11.99 -12.94 35.65
C LYS A 101 -13.17 -12.23 36.31
N TYR A 102 -13.88 -11.38 35.56
CA TYR A 102 -15.07 -10.68 36.03
C TYR A 102 -16.20 -11.66 36.40
N PHE A 103 -16.44 -12.66 35.56
CA PHE A 103 -17.45 -13.67 35.86
C PHE A 103 -17.13 -14.43 37.15
N LEU A 104 -15.90 -14.93 37.29
CA LEU A 104 -15.48 -15.67 38.48
C LEU A 104 -15.47 -14.81 39.75
N SER A 105 -15.13 -13.52 39.67
CA SER A 105 -15.17 -12.62 40.83
C SER A 105 -16.59 -12.26 41.27
N THR A 106 -17.56 -12.36 40.36
CA THR A 106 -18.96 -11.99 40.62
C THR A 106 -19.81 -13.22 40.96
N PHE A 107 -19.33 -14.42 40.62
CA PHE A 107 -20.08 -15.67 40.81
C PHE A 107 -20.29 -15.95 42.31
N PRO A 108 -21.54 -16.23 42.75
CA PRO A 108 -21.85 -16.38 44.17
C PRO A 108 -21.29 -17.69 44.74
N GLU A 109 -20.64 -17.62 45.90
CA GLU A 109 -20.02 -18.77 46.58
C GLU A 109 -21.02 -19.88 46.96
N THR A 110 -22.32 -19.55 47.06
CA THR A 110 -23.39 -20.51 47.39
C THR A 110 -23.98 -21.22 46.17
N ALA A 111 -23.43 -20.98 44.97
CA ALA A 111 -23.80 -21.66 43.75
C ALA A 111 -22.67 -22.56 43.26
N THR A 112 -23.04 -23.69 42.66
CA THR A 112 -22.13 -24.64 42.02
C THR A 112 -22.27 -24.52 40.52
N LEU A 113 -21.14 -24.39 39.84
CA LEU A 113 -21.08 -24.40 38.38
C LEU A 113 -21.00 -25.85 37.87
N ASN A 114 -21.99 -26.29 37.10
CA ASN A 114 -22.00 -27.65 36.52
C ASN A 114 -21.47 -27.66 35.09
N ALA A 115 -21.85 -26.65 34.30
CA ALA A 115 -21.36 -26.49 32.94
C ALA A 115 -21.21 -25.02 32.58
N MET A 116 -20.16 -24.71 31.84
CA MET A 116 -19.92 -23.41 31.24
C MET A 116 -19.53 -23.61 29.78
N GLU A 117 -20.20 -22.89 28.90
CA GLU A 117 -19.88 -22.82 27.48
C GLU A 117 -19.59 -21.36 27.14
N VAL A 118 -18.41 -21.10 26.54
CA VAL A 118 -18.02 -19.76 26.11
C VAL A 118 -18.01 -19.74 24.58
N ILE A 119 -18.80 -18.84 23.99
CA ILE A 119 -18.92 -18.67 22.53
C ILE A 119 -18.63 -17.21 22.21
N GLY A 120 -17.41 -16.94 21.76
CA GLY A 120 -16.93 -15.57 21.55
C GLY A 120 -17.03 -14.77 22.85
N ASP A 121 -17.76 -13.66 22.80
CA ASP A 121 -17.97 -12.76 23.95
C ASP A 121 -19.23 -13.10 24.77
N SER A 122 -19.75 -14.33 24.64
CA SER A 122 -20.94 -14.78 25.35
C SER A 122 -20.64 -15.99 26.22
N ILE A 123 -21.25 -16.03 27.40
CA ILE A 123 -21.13 -17.15 28.34
C ILE A 123 -22.51 -17.76 28.56
N ARG A 124 -22.62 -19.07 28.40
CA ARG A 124 -23.77 -19.86 28.83
C ARG A 124 -23.37 -20.72 30.01
N ILE A 125 -24.20 -20.68 31.04
CA ILE A 125 -23.91 -21.29 32.32
C ILE A 125 -25.09 -22.17 32.71
N ALA A 126 -24.79 -23.36 33.20
CA ALA A 126 -25.72 -24.19 33.94
C ALA A 126 -25.12 -24.52 35.31
N GLY A 127 -25.93 -24.36 36.35
CA GLY A 127 -25.48 -24.57 37.72
C GLY A 127 -26.61 -24.92 38.67
N THR A 128 -26.25 -25.20 39.91
CA THR A 128 -27.18 -25.38 41.02
C THR A 128 -26.90 -24.35 42.11
N ALA A 129 -27.92 -23.88 42.81
CA ALA A 129 -27.76 -22.98 43.94
C ALA A 129 -28.62 -23.44 45.11
N SER A 130 -28.06 -23.35 46.32
CA SER A 130 -28.78 -23.68 47.55
C SER A 130 -29.69 -22.52 48.00
N ASN A 131 -29.35 -21.28 47.66
CA ASN A 131 -30.10 -20.09 48.05
C ASN A 131 -30.54 -19.24 46.82
N PRO A 132 -31.85 -19.08 46.57
CA PRO A 132 -32.35 -18.27 45.45
C PRO A 132 -32.11 -16.76 45.63
N ALA A 133 -32.01 -16.26 46.86
CA ALA A 133 -31.75 -14.83 47.10
C ALA A 133 -30.35 -14.41 46.60
N HIS A 134 -29.36 -15.29 46.74
CA HIS A 134 -28.00 -15.04 46.24
C HIS A 134 -27.93 -15.07 44.71
N LEU A 135 -28.76 -15.90 44.04
CA LEU A 135 -28.89 -15.88 42.58
C LEU A 135 -29.54 -14.58 42.09
N GLN A 136 -30.53 -14.06 42.81
CA GLN A 136 -31.14 -12.78 42.48
C GLN A 136 -30.16 -11.62 42.66
N ALA A 137 -29.40 -11.60 43.77
CA ALA A 137 -28.36 -10.61 43.98
C ALA A 137 -27.28 -10.65 42.89
N PHE A 138 -26.84 -11.85 42.50
CA PHE A 138 -25.91 -12.06 41.40
C PHE A 138 -26.41 -11.46 40.08
N TYR A 139 -27.66 -11.71 39.71
CA TYR A 139 -28.27 -11.13 38.52
C TYR A 139 -28.30 -9.60 38.55
N LEU A 140 -28.70 -9.02 39.69
CA LEU A 140 -28.75 -7.57 39.85
C LEU A 140 -27.36 -6.92 39.72
N VAL A 141 -26.31 -7.57 40.23
CA VAL A 141 -24.93 -7.09 40.05
C VAL A 141 -24.53 -7.16 38.57
N LEU A 142 -24.82 -8.27 37.89
CA LEU A 142 -24.51 -8.43 36.47
C LEU A 142 -25.22 -7.39 35.57
N GLU A 143 -26.48 -7.06 35.87
CA GLU A 143 -27.20 -5.99 35.15
C GLU A 143 -26.67 -4.60 35.50
N LYS A 144 -26.39 -4.33 36.78
CA LYS A 144 -25.93 -3.03 37.26
C LYS A 144 -24.57 -2.65 36.67
N ASP A 145 -23.64 -3.61 36.62
CA ASP A 145 -22.28 -3.37 36.14
C ASP A 145 -22.22 -3.19 34.62
N ASN A 146 -23.28 -3.58 33.89
CA ASN A 146 -23.44 -3.41 32.44
C ASN A 146 -22.23 -3.90 31.61
N LYS A 147 -21.48 -4.85 32.18
CA LYS A 147 -20.36 -5.54 31.53
C LYS A 147 -20.82 -6.53 30.47
N PHE A 148 -22.08 -6.96 30.52
CA PHE A 148 -22.73 -7.73 29.47
C PHE A 148 -23.89 -6.94 28.92
N SER A 149 -24.06 -6.97 27.60
CA SER A 149 -25.15 -6.25 26.92
C SER A 149 -26.53 -6.83 27.26
N LYS A 150 -26.57 -8.14 27.57
CA LYS A 150 -27.79 -8.85 27.91
C LYS A 150 -27.52 -9.95 28.93
N VAL A 151 -28.36 -10.04 29.94
CA VAL A 151 -28.33 -11.05 30.99
C VAL A 151 -29.70 -11.73 30.99
N GLU A 152 -29.77 -13.04 30.72
CA GLU A 152 -31.04 -13.77 30.62
C GLU A 152 -31.01 -15.08 31.41
N PHE A 153 -31.91 -15.23 32.39
CA PHE A 153 -32.19 -16.56 32.93
C PHE A 153 -33.16 -17.31 32.02
N LYS A 154 -32.78 -18.50 31.57
CA LYS A 154 -33.60 -19.33 30.69
C LYS A 154 -34.44 -20.36 31.42
N ASN A 155 -33.92 -20.92 32.51
CA ASN A 155 -34.59 -22.02 33.20
C ASN A 155 -34.21 -21.98 34.68
N ILE A 156 -35.20 -21.87 35.56
CA ILE A 156 -34.99 -22.02 37.00
C ILE A 156 -35.95 -23.12 37.46
N LYS A 157 -35.41 -24.23 37.95
CA LYS A 157 -36.19 -25.39 38.40
C LYS A 157 -35.80 -25.74 39.82
N LYS A 158 -36.79 -25.98 40.67
CA LYS A 158 -36.56 -26.52 42.01
C LYS A 158 -36.18 -28.01 41.88
N ILE A 159 -35.14 -28.41 42.59
CA ILE A 159 -34.66 -29.79 42.71
C ILE A 159 -34.63 -30.17 44.19
N ASP A 160 -34.48 -31.46 44.51
CA ASP A 160 -34.59 -31.98 45.89
C ASP A 160 -33.68 -31.26 46.91
N ASN A 161 -32.51 -30.78 46.46
CA ASN A 161 -31.53 -30.11 47.33
C ASN A 161 -31.16 -28.68 46.88
N GLY A 162 -32.07 -27.96 46.21
CA GLY A 162 -31.85 -26.56 45.82
C GLY A 162 -32.57 -26.14 44.52
N TYR A 163 -31.91 -25.30 43.73
CA TYR A 163 -32.42 -24.78 42.45
C TYR A 163 -31.41 -25.02 41.34
N SER A 164 -31.84 -25.64 40.24
CA SER A 164 -31.11 -25.66 38.98
C SER A 164 -31.39 -24.36 38.22
N PHE A 165 -30.35 -23.72 37.69
CA PHE A 165 -30.48 -22.53 36.87
C PHE A 165 -29.70 -22.63 35.55
N SER A 166 -30.17 -21.90 34.54
CA SER A 166 -29.43 -21.66 33.29
C SER A 166 -29.42 -20.18 32.98
N LEU A 167 -28.22 -19.62 32.79
CA LEU A 167 -27.98 -18.20 32.57
C LEU A 167 -27.23 -17.99 31.26
N ASN A 168 -27.69 -17.02 30.47
CA ASN A 168 -27.06 -16.58 29.24
C ASN A 168 -26.60 -15.14 29.39
N LEU A 169 -25.29 -14.93 29.23
CA LEU A 169 -24.64 -13.63 29.21
C LEU A 169 -24.20 -13.35 27.79
N ASN A 170 -24.73 -12.30 27.16
CA ASN A 170 -24.41 -11.97 25.77
C ASN A 170 -23.52 -10.73 25.69
N THR A 171 -22.47 -10.83 24.88
CA THR A 171 -21.59 -9.74 24.44
C THR A 171 -20.98 -8.97 25.62
N PHE A 172 -19.83 -9.46 26.09
CA PHE A 172 -18.99 -8.80 27.08
C PHE A 172 -18.37 -7.51 26.53
N LYS A 173 -18.46 -6.45 27.34
CA LYS A 173 -17.85 -5.14 27.08
C LYS A 173 -16.74 -4.94 28.10
N ASN A 174 -15.49 -4.89 27.62
CA ASN A 174 -14.35 -4.54 28.47
C ASN A 174 -14.33 -3.04 28.76
#